data_AF-A0A7C2DNV7-F1
#
_entry.id   AF-A0A7C2DNV7-F1
#
_cell.length_a   1.000
_cell.length_b   1.000
_cell.length_c   1.000
_cell.angle_alpha   90.00
_cell.angle_beta   90.00
_cell.angle_gamma   90.00
#
_symmetry.space_group_name_H-M   'P 1'
#
loop_
_entity.id
_entity.type
_entity.pdbx_description
1 polymer ?
#
loop_
_entity_poly.entity_id
_entity_poly.type
_entity_poly.pdbx_seq_one_letter_code
_entity_poly.pdbx_strand_id
1 'polypeptide(L)'
;MLVLWGVTIAAEPTFLLFSALALATLAIYVNEQNDRSLLLFLTSLSLLAYSKVEALAVVLVFLVFCLLRPIHLSRRTLIVYAFFFATLFPLFVHVNYGLRYEPWGASGEKISLSYLIPNLSENIKFFLGYENFNRGIWKGKQLYHPWPLTILAVIGSVVLWRKQKYFFAITASIFLVELLLYSSFYAGSVTYGVDVRYMIPTLLPLAVLAASGIEGVGNFFRSSHISNFLALALLALCFLHFLPLIATPASEIEEASDARLYHDFATEFASRFNESCYFISHVSSIYTVLGKPAMQIWYVYRPELEEVLGKSCVIFDEGEWCAIKVRESGSCLEFPKRYKLELLARLENTKHNKVYSFYRIVT
;
A
#
# COMPACT_ATOMS: atom_id res chain seq x y z
N MET A 1 11.97 24.80 -3.07
CA MET A 1 10.85 24.12 -2.39
C MET A 1 11.38 22.78 -1.88
N LEU A 2 11.77 22.71 -0.60
CA LEU A 2 12.20 21.43 0.01
C LEU A 2 10.92 20.67 0.37
N VAL A 3 10.51 19.71 -0.45
CA VAL A 3 9.48 18.75 -0.08
C VAL A 3 10.18 17.60 0.63
N LEU A 4 10.29 17.67 1.95
CA LEU A 4 10.74 16.55 2.78
C LEU A 4 9.55 15.60 2.97
N TRP A 5 9.43 14.66 2.03
CA TRP A 5 8.47 13.54 2.05
C TRP A 5 7.02 13.94 2.38
N GLY A 6 6.27 14.31 1.35
CA GLY A 6 5.00 15.02 1.51
C GLY A 6 3.74 14.32 1.01
N VAL A 7 3.78 13.04 0.59
CA VAL A 7 2.55 12.38 0.10
C VAL A 7 2.42 10.95 0.58
N THR A 8 1.70 10.75 1.68
CA THR A 8 1.04 9.49 2.03
C THR A 8 -0.14 9.29 1.07
N ILE A 9 0.15 8.90 -0.18
CA ILE A 9 -0.86 8.35 -1.10
C ILE A 9 -0.99 6.86 -0.78
N ALA A 10 -2.21 6.31 -0.89
CA ALA A 10 -2.39 4.85 -0.87
C ALA A 10 -1.43 4.23 -1.90
N ALA A 11 -0.42 3.51 -1.42
CA ALA A 11 0.61 2.96 -2.28
C ALA A 11 0.11 1.70 -2.99
N GLU A 12 -0.95 1.08 -2.46
CA GLU A 12 -1.52 -0.19 -2.92
C GLU A 12 -2.14 -0.11 -4.33
N PRO A 13 -2.96 0.90 -4.70
CA PRO A 13 -3.44 1.03 -6.08
C PRO A 13 -2.30 1.25 -7.09
N THR A 14 -1.30 2.05 -6.72
CA THR A 14 -0.10 2.30 -7.56
C THR A 14 0.71 1.03 -7.76
N PHE A 15 0.90 0.27 -6.67
CA PHE A 15 1.54 -1.04 -6.70
C PHE A 15 0.77 -2.00 -7.61
N LEU A 16 -0.56 -2.10 -7.45
CA LEU A 16 -1.39 -2.98 -8.27
C LEU A 16 -1.30 -2.63 -9.77
N LEU A 17 -1.39 -1.33 -10.10
CA LEU A 17 -1.29 -0.87 -11.48
C LEU A 17 0.05 -1.28 -12.10
N PHE A 18 1.17 -1.00 -11.43
CA PHE A 18 2.48 -1.32 -11.97
C PHE A 18 2.80 -2.82 -11.92
N SER A 19 2.26 -3.57 -10.98
CA SER A 19 2.32 -5.05 -10.98
C SER A 19 1.56 -5.63 -12.17
N ALA A 20 0.36 -5.12 -12.47
CA ALA A 20 -0.42 -5.54 -13.62
C ALA A 20 0.29 -5.19 -14.93
N LEU A 21 0.86 -3.98 -15.02
CA LEU A 21 1.65 -3.54 -16.16
C LEU A 21 2.91 -4.40 -16.35
N ALA A 22 3.64 -4.71 -15.27
CA ALA A 22 4.82 -5.57 -15.32
C ALA A 22 4.46 -6.99 -15.79
N LEU A 23 3.35 -7.56 -15.31
CA LEU A 23 2.88 -8.88 -15.74
C LEU A 23 2.44 -8.89 -17.22
N ALA A 24 1.72 -7.86 -17.66
CA ALA A 24 1.28 -7.72 -19.05
C ALA A 24 2.47 -7.54 -20.01
N THR A 25 3.41 -6.66 -19.66
CA THR A 25 4.61 -6.40 -20.47
C THR A 25 5.57 -7.57 -20.47
N LEU A 26 5.62 -8.37 -19.40
CA LEU A 26 6.31 -9.67 -19.40
C LEU A 26 5.67 -10.62 -20.42
N ALA A 27 4.35 -10.73 -20.46
CA ALA A 27 3.66 -11.60 -21.41
C ALA A 27 3.98 -11.18 -22.86
N ILE A 28 4.04 -9.86 -23.14
CA ILE A 28 4.47 -9.33 -24.44
C ILE A 28 5.93 -9.70 -24.71
N TYR A 29 6.85 -9.51 -23.75
CA TYR A 29 8.26 -9.86 -23.91
C TYR A 29 8.46 -11.36 -24.18
N VAL A 30 7.72 -12.22 -23.48
CA VAL A 30 7.76 -13.68 -23.64
C VAL A 30 7.39 -14.10 -25.07
N ASN A 31 6.45 -13.39 -25.70
CA ASN A 31 6.00 -13.66 -27.07
C ASN A 31 6.94 -13.05 -28.12
N GLU A 32 7.30 -11.78 -27.95
CA GLU A 32 8.01 -10.99 -28.96
C GLU A 32 9.54 -11.15 -28.91
N GLN A 33 10.11 -11.39 -27.73
CA GLN A 33 11.54 -11.63 -27.49
C GLN A 33 12.48 -10.62 -28.15
N ASN A 34 12.15 -9.32 -28.09
CA ASN A 34 12.96 -8.26 -28.67
C ASN A 34 13.33 -7.17 -27.64
N ASP A 35 14.32 -6.34 -27.99
CA ASP A 35 14.85 -5.32 -27.07
C ASP A 35 13.79 -4.29 -26.63
N ARG A 36 12.78 -4.00 -27.48
CA ARG A 36 11.72 -3.02 -27.16
C ARG A 36 10.77 -3.58 -26.11
N SER A 37 10.34 -4.83 -26.27
CA SER A 37 9.48 -5.48 -25.28
C SER A 37 10.23 -5.75 -23.97
N LEU A 38 11.53 -6.06 -24.02
CA LEU A 38 12.37 -6.14 -22.82
C LEU A 38 12.47 -4.79 -22.10
N LEU A 39 12.74 -3.70 -22.83
CA LEU A 39 12.83 -2.35 -22.26
C LEU A 39 11.51 -1.95 -21.60
N LEU A 40 10.39 -2.21 -22.26
CA LEU A 40 9.06 -1.92 -21.73
C LEU A 40 8.79 -2.71 -20.44
N PHE A 41 9.14 -3.99 -20.42
CA PHE A 41 9.01 -4.84 -19.24
C PHE A 41 9.88 -4.36 -18.08
N LEU A 42 11.18 -4.14 -18.30
CA LEU A 42 12.09 -3.68 -17.24
C LEU A 42 11.74 -2.29 -16.73
N THR A 43 11.26 -1.38 -17.59
CA THR A 43 10.78 -0.06 -17.16
C THR A 43 9.56 -0.19 -16.26
N SER A 44 8.60 -1.04 -16.63
CA SER A 44 7.42 -1.34 -15.81
C SER A 44 7.81 -1.94 -14.46
N LEU A 45 8.82 -2.80 -14.46
CA LEU A 45 9.38 -3.42 -13.26
C LEU A 45 10.09 -2.40 -12.34
N SER A 46 10.81 -1.44 -12.92
CA SER A 46 11.37 -0.31 -12.16
C SER A 46 10.26 0.53 -11.53
N LEU A 47 9.21 0.89 -12.27
CA LEU A 47 8.08 1.66 -11.74
C LEU A 47 7.38 0.92 -10.60
N LEU A 48 7.20 -0.40 -10.73
CA LEU A 48 6.71 -1.25 -9.65
C LEU A 48 7.62 -1.16 -8.42
N ALA A 49 8.94 -1.28 -8.59
CA ALA A 49 9.89 -1.18 -7.48
C ALA A 49 9.78 0.16 -6.70
N TYR A 50 9.52 1.26 -7.39
CA TYR A 50 9.35 2.58 -6.77
C TYR A 50 7.99 2.79 -6.10
N SER A 51 7.02 1.91 -6.33
CA SER A 51 5.69 2.02 -5.70
C SER A 51 5.73 1.71 -4.21
N LYS A 52 6.47 0.66 -3.81
CA LYS A 52 6.61 0.19 -2.42
C LYS A 52 7.90 -0.62 -2.25
N VAL A 53 8.47 -0.64 -1.06
CA VAL A 53 9.70 -1.41 -0.76
C VAL A 53 9.47 -2.91 -0.93
N GLU A 54 8.29 -3.40 -0.56
CA GLU A 54 7.86 -4.80 -0.68
C GLU A 54 7.87 -5.29 -2.14
N ALA A 55 7.75 -4.36 -3.10
CA ALA A 55 7.81 -4.65 -4.53
C ALA A 55 9.16 -5.25 -4.95
N LEU A 56 10.24 -5.01 -4.21
CA LEU A 56 11.55 -5.62 -4.48
C LEU A 56 11.49 -7.14 -4.44
N ALA A 57 10.65 -7.74 -3.58
CA ALA A 57 10.46 -9.19 -3.54
C ALA A 57 9.82 -9.70 -4.85
N VAL A 58 8.83 -8.97 -5.37
CA VAL A 58 8.19 -9.27 -6.66
C VAL A 58 9.15 -9.07 -7.83
N VAL A 59 9.97 -8.02 -7.79
CA VAL A 59 11.04 -7.77 -8.77
C VAL A 59 12.00 -8.96 -8.84
N LEU A 60 12.40 -9.52 -7.70
CA LEU A 60 13.25 -10.70 -7.66
C LEU A 60 12.60 -11.92 -8.32
N VAL A 61 11.30 -12.16 -8.10
CA VAL A 61 10.56 -13.23 -8.81
C VAL A 61 10.70 -13.04 -10.31
N PHE A 62 10.37 -11.84 -10.81
CA PHE A 62 10.47 -11.51 -12.22
C PHE A 62 11.88 -11.72 -12.80
N LEU A 63 12.92 -11.29 -12.08
CA LEU A 63 14.31 -11.45 -12.52
C LEU A 63 14.74 -12.93 -12.56
N VAL A 64 14.40 -13.72 -11.54
CA VAL A 64 14.68 -15.16 -11.53
C VAL A 64 14.06 -15.82 -12.76
N PHE A 65 12.80 -15.53 -13.06
CA PHE A 65 12.14 -16.09 -14.23
C PHE A 65 12.81 -15.64 -15.53
N CYS A 66 13.17 -14.36 -15.68
CA CYS A 66 13.91 -13.90 -16.86
C CYS A 66 15.23 -14.63 -17.07
N LEU A 67 15.98 -14.90 -15.99
CA LEU A 67 17.26 -15.62 -16.04
C LEU A 67 17.11 -17.11 -16.38
N LEU A 68 15.95 -17.72 -16.08
CA LEU A 68 15.66 -19.12 -16.44
C LEU A 68 15.39 -19.32 -17.94
N ARG A 69 15.29 -18.24 -18.73
CA ARG A 69 15.15 -18.34 -20.19
C ARG A 69 16.50 -18.11 -20.87
N PRO A 70 16.72 -18.72 -22.05
CA PRO A 70 17.88 -18.39 -22.87
C PRO A 70 17.80 -16.91 -23.30
N ILE A 71 18.68 -16.08 -22.74
CA ILE A 71 18.78 -14.66 -23.09
C ILE A 71 19.85 -14.52 -24.17
N HIS A 72 19.49 -13.91 -25.30
CA HIS A 72 20.49 -13.48 -26.28
C HIS A 72 21.09 -12.15 -25.83
N LEU A 73 22.31 -12.19 -25.28
CA LEU A 73 23.00 -11.01 -24.77
C LEU A 73 23.64 -10.21 -25.91
N SER A 74 22.83 -9.41 -26.60
CA SER A 74 23.34 -8.40 -27.54
C SER A 74 23.84 -7.16 -26.78
N ARG A 75 24.67 -6.34 -27.43
CA ARG A 75 25.09 -5.03 -26.88
C ARG A 75 23.89 -4.15 -26.49
N ARG A 76 22.80 -4.19 -27.28
CA ARG A 76 21.58 -3.43 -27.01
C ARG A 76 20.85 -3.96 -25.77
N THR A 77 20.73 -5.27 -25.67
CA THR A 77 20.12 -5.96 -24.53
C THR A 77 20.89 -5.65 -23.23
N LEU A 78 22.23 -5.62 -23.28
CA LEU A 78 23.07 -5.22 -22.14
C LEU A 78 22.84 -3.76 -21.71
N ILE A 79 22.65 -2.83 -22.66
CA ILE A 79 22.32 -1.44 -22.35
C ILE A 79 20.97 -1.35 -21.64
N VAL A 80 19.98 -2.13 -22.08
CA VAL A 80 18.65 -2.18 -21.46
C VAL A 80 18.72 -2.69 -20.02
N TYR A 81 19.50 -3.75 -19.74
CA TYR A 81 19.74 -4.21 -18.37
C TYR A 81 20.52 -3.18 -17.54
N ALA A 82 21.56 -2.57 -18.09
CA ALA A 82 22.34 -1.54 -17.39
C ALA A 82 21.47 -0.34 -17.01
N PHE A 83 20.58 0.09 -17.90
CA PHE A 83 19.59 1.13 -17.61
C PHE A 83 18.66 0.73 -16.47
N PHE A 84 18.12 -0.49 -16.48
CA PHE A 84 17.27 -1.02 -15.41
C PHE A 84 17.97 -1.04 -14.04
N PHE A 85 19.21 -1.51 -13.97
CA PHE A 85 19.96 -1.50 -12.70
C PHE A 85 20.33 -0.09 -12.25
N ALA A 86 20.65 0.81 -13.19
CA ALA A 86 20.90 2.21 -12.89
C ALA A 86 19.66 2.91 -12.32
N THR A 87 18.45 2.63 -12.84
CA THR A 87 17.21 3.19 -12.30
C THR A 87 16.84 2.60 -10.95
N LEU A 88 17.19 1.36 -10.64
CA LEU A 88 16.96 0.76 -9.31
C LEU A 88 17.97 1.18 -8.25
N PHE A 89 19.16 1.66 -8.63
CA PHE A 89 20.23 1.99 -7.68
C PHE A 89 19.80 2.98 -6.58
N PRO A 90 19.13 4.12 -6.86
CA PRO A 90 18.66 5.03 -5.82
C PRO A 90 17.70 4.37 -4.83
N LEU A 91 16.82 3.50 -5.31
CA LEU A 91 15.91 2.73 -4.46
C LEU A 91 16.67 1.78 -3.54
N PHE A 92 17.69 1.07 -4.04
CA PHE A 92 18.52 0.20 -3.19
C PHE A 92 19.24 0.98 -2.09
N VAL A 93 19.77 2.16 -2.40
CA VAL A 93 20.41 3.04 -1.41
C VAL A 93 19.39 3.48 -0.36
N HIS A 94 18.21 3.92 -0.80
CA HIS A 94 17.13 4.36 0.10
C HIS A 94 16.63 3.22 1.00
N VAL A 95 16.36 2.04 0.45
CA VAL A 95 15.90 0.87 1.21
C VAL A 95 16.96 0.39 2.20
N ASN A 96 18.23 0.38 1.82
CA ASN A 96 19.32 0.02 2.74
C ASN A 96 19.38 0.96 3.94
N TYR A 97 19.19 2.26 3.70
CA TYR A 97 19.10 3.26 4.75
C TYR A 97 17.85 3.05 5.62
N GLY A 98 16.67 2.98 5.02
CA GLY A 98 15.39 2.81 5.72
C GLY A 98 15.34 1.56 6.58
N LEU A 99 15.84 0.43 6.09
CA LEU A 99 15.91 -0.84 6.84
C LEU A 99 16.69 -0.71 8.16
N ARG A 100 17.73 0.15 8.20
CA ARG A 100 18.59 0.35 9.37
C ARG A 100 18.02 1.34 10.37
N TYR A 101 17.38 2.40 9.90
CA TYR A 101 17.08 3.56 10.74
C TYR A 101 15.58 3.80 10.97
N GLU A 102 14.69 3.30 10.10
CA GLU A 102 13.26 3.56 10.23
C GLU A 102 12.55 2.40 10.93
N PRO A 103 11.83 2.60 12.04
CA PRO A 103 11.19 1.52 12.77
C PRO A 103 9.97 0.92 12.05
N TRP A 104 9.44 1.60 11.02
CA TRP A 104 8.21 1.22 10.30
C TRP A 104 7.00 1.02 11.21
N GLY A 105 6.98 1.67 12.39
CA GLY A 105 5.94 1.52 13.40
C GLY A 105 6.07 0.26 14.27
N ALA A 106 7.08 -0.58 14.09
CA ALA A 106 7.33 -1.73 14.94
C ALA A 106 8.08 -1.31 16.22
N SER A 107 7.63 -1.80 17.38
CA SER A 107 8.37 -1.68 18.65
C SER A 107 9.43 -2.77 18.83
N GLY A 108 9.43 -3.80 17.96
CA GLY A 108 10.35 -4.92 17.96
C GLY A 108 10.79 -5.30 16.53
N GLU A 109 10.87 -6.60 16.25
CA GLU A 109 11.24 -7.07 14.92
C GLU A 109 10.21 -6.63 13.87
N LYS A 110 10.68 -6.10 12.73
CA LYS A 110 9.80 -5.67 11.63
C LYS A 110 9.26 -6.87 10.85
N ILE A 111 10.16 -7.81 10.57
CA ILE A 111 9.90 -9.07 9.87
C ILE A 111 10.45 -10.19 10.75
N SER A 112 9.62 -11.20 11.02
CA SER A 112 9.99 -12.33 11.87
C SER A 112 9.21 -13.57 11.48
N LEU A 113 9.85 -14.74 11.57
CA LEU A 113 9.16 -16.02 11.41
C LEU A 113 8.17 -16.29 12.54
N SER A 114 8.30 -15.59 13.67
CA SER A 114 7.32 -15.66 14.77
C SER A 114 5.94 -15.13 14.35
N TYR A 115 5.88 -14.18 13.40
CA TYR A 115 4.63 -13.64 12.88
C TYR A 115 4.00 -14.52 11.78
N LEU A 116 4.81 -15.34 11.11
CA LEU A 116 4.42 -16.08 9.91
C LEU A 116 3.14 -16.91 10.12
N ILE A 117 3.16 -17.82 11.09
CA ILE A 117 2.04 -18.74 11.31
C ILE A 117 0.75 -18.03 11.76
N PRO A 118 0.75 -17.16 12.79
CA PRO A 118 -0.47 -16.49 13.21
C PRO A 118 -1.06 -15.62 12.10
N ASN A 119 -0.23 -14.84 11.39
CA ASN A 119 -0.71 -13.97 10.31
C ASN A 119 -1.19 -14.78 9.10
N LEU A 120 -0.47 -15.83 8.73
CA LEU A 120 -0.87 -16.69 7.60
C LEU A 120 -2.23 -17.33 7.86
N SER A 121 -2.52 -17.76 9.09
CA SER A 121 -3.83 -18.30 9.46
C SER A 121 -4.96 -17.29 9.20
N GLU A 122 -4.78 -16.05 9.64
CA GLU A 122 -5.77 -14.99 9.45
C GLU A 122 -5.91 -14.59 7.97
N ASN A 123 -4.79 -14.49 7.25
CA ASN A 123 -4.77 -14.18 5.82
C ASN A 123 -5.44 -15.28 4.97
N ILE A 124 -5.28 -16.57 5.34
CA ILE A 124 -5.98 -17.67 4.66
C ILE A 124 -7.49 -17.58 4.89
N LYS A 125 -7.94 -17.27 6.12
CA LYS A 125 -9.37 -17.10 6.42
C LYS A 125 -10.01 -16.01 5.56
N PHE A 126 -9.26 -14.95 5.24
CA PHE A 126 -9.70 -13.90 4.31
C PHE A 126 -10.04 -14.48 2.93
N PHE A 127 -9.14 -15.26 2.32
CA PHE A 127 -9.42 -15.89 1.02
C PHE A 127 -10.56 -16.92 1.04
N LEU A 128 -10.84 -17.51 2.19
CA LEU A 128 -11.92 -18.49 2.37
C LEU A 128 -13.26 -17.86 2.77
N GLY A 129 -13.35 -16.53 2.82
CA GLY A 129 -14.50 -15.80 3.32
C GLY A 129 -14.48 -15.71 4.84
N TYR A 130 -13.94 -14.61 5.35
CA TYR A 130 -13.72 -14.42 6.78
C TYR A 130 -15.03 -14.46 7.60
N GLU A 131 -16.16 -14.14 6.96
CA GLU A 131 -17.52 -14.25 7.50
C GLU A 131 -17.87 -15.66 8.00
N ASN A 132 -17.22 -16.69 7.45
CA ASN A 132 -17.43 -18.09 7.80
C ASN A 132 -16.72 -18.49 9.11
N PHE A 133 -15.76 -17.68 9.57
CA PHE A 133 -14.94 -17.98 10.75
C PHE A 133 -15.29 -17.08 11.93
N ASN A 134 -15.42 -15.77 11.72
CA ASN A 134 -15.79 -14.84 12.78
C ASN A 134 -16.56 -13.63 12.21
N ARG A 135 -17.89 -13.66 12.37
CA ARG A 135 -18.78 -12.59 11.87
C ARG A 135 -18.54 -11.24 12.53
N GLY A 136 -18.15 -11.21 13.81
CA GLY A 136 -17.90 -9.97 14.54
C GLY A 136 -16.68 -9.24 14.00
N ILE A 137 -15.56 -9.95 13.86
CA ILE A 137 -14.32 -9.41 13.29
C ILE A 137 -14.52 -9.06 11.81
N TRP A 138 -15.17 -9.94 11.05
CA TRP A 138 -15.48 -9.70 9.63
C TRP A 138 -16.21 -8.37 9.41
N LYS A 139 -17.29 -8.10 10.17
CA LYS A 139 -18.03 -6.84 10.09
C LYS A 139 -17.20 -5.66 10.59
N GLY A 140 -16.59 -5.81 11.77
CA GLY A 140 -15.87 -4.71 12.43
C GLY A 140 -14.64 -4.25 11.65
N LYS A 141 -13.95 -5.16 10.95
CA LYS A 141 -12.75 -4.87 10.15
C LYS A 141 -12.99 -4.86 8.65
N GLN A 142 -14.26 -4.96 8.22
CA GLN A 142 -14.63 -4.90 6.81
C GLN A 142 -13.85 -5.90 5.93
N LEU A 143 -13.71 -7.15 6.41
CA LEU A 143 -12.87 -8.17 5.77
C LEU A 143 -13.60 -8.86 4.61
N TYR A 144 -13.92 -8.08 3.58
CA TYR A 144 -14.73 -8.52 2.45
C TYR A 144 -13.86 -9.16 1.37
N HIS A 145 -14.05 -10.45 1.13
CA HIS A 145 -13.48 -11.16 -0.01
C HIS A 145 -14.50 -12.17 -0.57
N PRO A 146 -14.80 -12.13 -1.88
CA PRO A 146 -15.70 -13.10 -2.48
C PRO A 146 -15.00 -14.46 -2.61
N TRP A 147 -15.21 -15.39 -1.67
CA TRP A 147 -14.61 -16.74 -1.71
C TRP A 147 -14.86 -17.53 -3.03
N PRO A 148 -15.92 -17.30 -3.83
CA PRO A 148 -16.02 -17.91 -5.17
C PRO A 148 -14.86 -17.52 -6.09
N LEU A 149 -14.27 -16.34 -5.93
CA LEU A 149 -13.06 -15.91 -6.64
C LEU A 149 -11.88 -16.85 -6.33
N THR A 150 -11.73 -17.25 -5.06
CA THR A 150 -10.67 -18.19 -4.64
C THR A 150 -10.86 -19.55 -5.28
N ILE A 151 -12.10 -20.06 -5.35
CA ILE A 151 -12.40 -21.33 -6.03
C ILE A 151 -12.06 -21.26 -7.51
N LEU A 152 -12.46 -20.19 -8.18
CA LEU A 152 -12.09 -19.97 -9.58
C LEU A 152 -10.58 -19.89 -9.74
N ALA A 153 -9.86 -19.27 -8.82
CA ALA A 153 -8.40 -19.22 -8.84
C ALA A 153 -7.75 -20.62 -8.68
N VAL A 154 -8.31 -21.49 -7.84
CA VAL A 154 -7.85 -22.89 -7.72
C VAL A 154 -8.10 -23.66 -9.02
N ILE A 155 -9.29 -23.54 -9.62
CA ILE A 155 -9.59 -24.16 -10.92
C ILE A 155 -8.63 -23.63 -11.99
N GLY A 156 -8.45 -22.31 -12.03
CA GLY A 156 -7.59 -21.65 -12.98
C GLY A 156 -6.11 -21.98 -12.81
N SER A 157 -5.66 -22.26 -11.59
CA SER A 157 -4.32 -22.78 -11.31
C SER A 157 -4.08 -24.10 -12.05
N VAL A 158 -5.05 -25.02 -12.01
CA VAL A 158 -4.97 -26.31 -12.72
C VAL A 158 -4.99 -26.10 -14.24
N VAL A 159 -5.85 -25.21 -14.74
CA VAL A 159 -5.96 -24.89 -16.17
C VAL A 159 -4.65 -24.28 -16.69
N LEU A 160 -4.14 -23.28 -15.99
CA LEU A 160 -2.96 -22.52 -16.38
C LEU A 160 -1.70 -23.37 -16.26
N TRP A 161 -1.59 -24.23 -15.24
CA TRP A 161 -0.53 -25.24 -15.16
C TRP A 161 -0.50 -26.15 -16.38
N ARG A 162 -1.65 -26.58 -16.90
CA ARG A 162 -1.71 -27.46 -18.07
C ARG A 162 -1.39 -26.73 -19.37
N LYS A 163 -1.86 -25.49 -19.55
CA LYS A 163 -1.70 -24.72 -20.79
C LYS A 163 -0.37 -23.95 -20.87
N GLN A 164 0.02 -23.28 -19.78
CA GLN A 164 1.12 -22.32 -19.73
C GLN A 164 1.88 -22.39 -18.40
N LYS A 165 2.56 -23.52 -18.14
CA LYS A 165 3.31 -23.80 -16.91
C LYS A 165 4.16 -22.63 -16.41
N TYR A 166 4.85 -21.95 -17.32
CA TYR A 166 5.76 -20.86 -16.98
C TYR A 166 5.01 -19.62 -16.47
N PHE A 167 3.91 -19.24 -17.12
CA PHE A 167 3.09 -18.11 -16.69
C PHE A 167 2.36 -18.42 -15.37
N PHE A 168 1.90 -19.67 -15.19
CA PHE A 168 1.40 -20.13 -13.90
C PHE A 168 2.47 -20.00 -12.80
N ALA A 169 3.69 -20.49 -13.06
CA ALA A 169 4.76 -20.47 -12.08
C ALA A 169 5.09 -19.04 -11.63
N ILE A 170 5.19 -18.07 -12.56
CA ILE A 170 5.37 -16.66 -12.21
C ILE A 170 4.22 -16.15 -11.34
N THR A 171 2.98 -16.34 -11.80
CA THR A 171 1.79 -15.81 -11.11
C THR A 171 1.66 -16.40 -9.70
N ALA A 172 1.86 -17.71 -9.56
CA ALA A 172 1.84 -18.41 -8.28
C ALA A 172 3.01 -17.97 -7.37
N SER A 173 4.22 -17.78 -7.91
CA SER A 173 5.36 -17.28 -7.16
C SER A 173 5.13 -15.86 -6.64
N ILE A 174 4.54 -14.97 -7.44
CA ILE A 174 4.17 -13.61 -6.99
C ILE A 174 3.21 -13.71 -5.81
N PHE A 175 2.11 -14.47 -5.96
CA PHE A 175 1.14 -14.68 -4.88
C PHE A 175 1.79 -15.21 -3.60
N LEU A 176 2.63 -16.26 -3.71
CA LEU A 176 3.27 -16.89 -2.56
C LEU A 176 4.29 -15.96 -1.89
N VAL A 177 5.11 -15.25 -2.67
CA VAL A 177 6.10 -14.33 -2.11
C VAL A 177 5.43 -13.19 -1.36
N GLU A 178 4.39 -12.59 -1.95
CA GLU A 178 3.61 -11.54 -1.27
C GLU A 178 2.93 -12.07 -0.01
N LEU A 179 2.25 -13.22 -0.10
CA LEU A 179 1.57 -13.82 1.05
C LEU A 179 2.54 -14.14 2.19
N LEU A 180 3.70 -14.72 1.89
CA LEU A 180 4.73 -15.05 2.88
C LEU A 180 5.40 -13.81 3.45
N LEU A 181 5.67 -12.81 2.62
CA LEU A 181 6.25 -11.54 3.05
C LEU A 181 5.33 -10.84 4.05
N TYR A 182 4.05 -10.67 3.69
CA TYR A 182 3.08 -10.02 4.57
C TYR A 182 2.79 -10.87 5.81
N SER A 183 2.71 -12.19 5.67
CA SER A 183 2.53 -13.04 6.86
C SER A 183 3.74 -12.96 7.81
N SER A 184 4.95 -12.72 7.30
CA SER A 184 6.14 -12.53 8.15
C SER A 184 6.30 -11.11 8.69
N PHE A 185 5.46 -10.16 8.28
CA PHE A 185 5.53 -8.75 8.69
C PHE A 185 4.69 -8.52 9.95
N TYR A 186 5.20 -7.74 10.91
CA TYR A 186 4.55 -7.56 12.23
C TYR A 186 3.08 -7.07 12.14
N ALA A 187 2.77 -6.30 11.10
CA ALA A 187 1.46 -5.72 10.82
C ALA A 187 0.74 -6.34 9.61
N GLY A 188 1.22 -7.47 9.08
CA GLY A 188 0.76 -8.00 7.80
C GLY A 188 -0.38 -9.02 7.87
N SER A 189 -1.03 -9.16 9.03
CA SER A 189 -2.32 -9.86 9.15
C SER A 189 -3.47 -8.96 8.69
N VAL A 190 -4.47 -9.52 8.01
CA VAL A 190 -5.76 -8.86 7.74
C VAL A 190 -6.50 -8.41 9.00
N THR A 191 -6.19 -9.00 10.14
CA THR A 191 -6.76 -8.61 11.44
C THR A 191 -5.89 -7.59 12.17
N TYR A 192 -4.77 -7.16 11.60
CA TYR A 192 -3.94 -6.12 12.18
C TYR A 192 -4.37 -4.75 11.65
N GLY A 193 -4.57 -3.78 12.55
CA GLY A 193 -5.07 -2.46 12.16
C GLY A 193 -6.52 -2.48 11.67
N VAL A 194 -6.83 -1.58 10.74
CA VAL A 194 -8.20 -1.24 10.30
C VAL A 194 -8.41 -1.45 8.79
N ASP A 195 -7.41 -1.92 8.06
CA ASP A 195 -7.52 -2.17 6.62
C ASP A 195 -6.92 -3.52 6.21
N VAL A 196 -7.26 -3.96 4.99
CA VAL A 196 -6.73 -5.18 4.35
C VAL A 196 -5.59 -4.86 3.39
N ARG A 197 -4.89 -3.73 3.58
CA ARG A 197 -3.98 -3.16 2.56
C ARG A 197 -2.89 -4.13 2.10
N TYR A 198 -2.42 -4.99 3.00
CA TYR A 198 -1.38 -5.97 2.70
C TYR A 198 -1.90 -7.15 1.89
N MET A 199 -3.22 -7.41 1.85
CA MET A 199 -3.80 -8.41 0.95
C MET A 199 -4.07 -7.87 -0.44
N ILE A 200 -4.23 -6.55 -0.60
CA ILE A 200 -4.53 -5.94 -1.90
C ILE A 200 -3.54 -6.40 -3.00
N PRO A 201 -2.21 -6.36 -2.79
CA PRO A 201 -1.22 -6.88 -3.75
C PRO A 201 -1.50 -8.32 -4.23
N THR A 202 -1.85 -9.20 -3.29
CA THR A 202 -2.10 -10.63 -3.56
C THR A 202 -3.35 -10.88 -4.41
N LEU A 203 -4.24 -9.88 -4.52
CA LEU A 203 -5.47 -10.00 -5.32
C LEU A 203 -5.19 -10.02 -6.82
N LEU A 204 -4.10 -9.40 -7.29
CA LEU A 204 -3.75 -9.41 -8.72
C LEU A 204 -3.45 -10.83 -9.25
N PRO A 205 -2.47 -11.57 -8.69
CA PRO A 205 -2.22 -12.92 -9.16
C PRO A 205 -3.44 -13.84 -8.94
N LEU A 206 -4.20 -13.63 -7.85
CA LEU A 206 -5.45 -14.36 -7.62
C LEU A 206 -6.49 -14.09 -8.72
N ALA A 207 -6.66 -12.84 -9.15
CA ALA A 207 -7.59 -12.46 -10.21
C ALA A 207 -7.19 -13.04 -11.57
N VAL A 208 -5.89 -13.06 -11.90
CA VAL A 208 -5.36 -13.70 -13.13
C VAL A 208 -5.64 -15.20 -13.13
N LEU A 209 -5.41 -15.87 -11.99
CA LEU A 209 -5.75 -17.28 -11.82
C LEU A 209 -7.27 -17.48 -11.94
N ALA A 210 -8.09 -16.66 -11.29
CA ALA A 210 -9.55 -16.77 -11.36
C ALA A 210 -10.09 -16.58 -12.78
N ALA A 211 -9.55 -15.62 -13.55
CA ALA A 211 -9.89 -15.43 -14.95
C ALA A 211 -9.60 -16.68 -15.79
N SER A 212 -8.46 -17.34 -15.55
CA SER A 212 -8.12 -18.62 -16.18
C SER A 212 -9.09 -19.74 -15.76
N GLY A 213 -9.62 -19.68 -14.53
CA GLY A 213 -10.66 -20.59 -14.03
C GLY A 213 -11.99 -20.41 -14.73
N ILE A 214 -12.42 -19.16 -14.93
CA ILE A 214 -13.64 -18.82 -15.68
C ILE A 214 -13.56 -19.33 -17.12
N GLU A 215 -12.41 -19.15 -17.77
CA GLU A 215 -12.15 -19.70 -19.10
C GLU A 215 -12.20 -21.24 -19.08
N GLY A 216 -11.59 -21.86 -18.05
CA GLY A 216 -11.62 -23.31 -17.85
C GLY A 216 -13.03 -23.88 -17.73
N VAL A 217 -13.91 -23.22 -16.94
CA VAL A 217 -15.30 -23.64 -16.76
C VAL A 217 -16.08 -23.51 -18.07
N GLY A 218 -15.97 -22.39 -18.79
CA GLY A 218 -16.66 -22.26 -20.08
C GLY A 218 -16.18 -23.26 -21.12
N ASN A 219 -14.87 -23.55 -21.16
CA ASN A 219 -14.30 -24.59 -22.02
C ASN A 219 -14.84 -25.99 -21.66
N PHE A 220 -15.01 -26.29 -20.37
CA PHE A 220 -15.60 -27.56 -19.90
C PHE A 220 -17.03 -27.74 -20.42
N PHE A 221 -17.84 -26.68 -20.40
CA PHE A 221 -19.20 -26.67 -20.95
C PHE A 221 -19.27 -26.36 -22.46
N ARG A 222 -18.11 -26.18 -23.13
CA ARG A 222 -18.00 -25.81 -24.55
C ARG A 222 -18.81 -24.57 -24.94
N SER A 223 -18.90 -23.58 -24.05
CA SER A 223 -19.71 -22.37 -24.26
C SER A 223 -19.01 -21.13 -23.71
N SER A 224 -18.69 -20.19 -24.62
CA SER A 224 -18.17 -18.87 -24.25
C SER A 224 -19.21 -18.02 -23.51
N HIS A 225 -20.50 -18.27 -23.72
CA HIS A 225 -21.58 -17.60 -22.98
C HIS A 225 -21.51 -17.92 -21.48
N ILE A 226 -21.09 -19.13 -21.10
CA ILE A 226 -20.93 -19.48 -19.68
C ILE A 226 -19.74 -18.73 -19.07
N SER A 227 -18.61 -18.62 -19.76
CA SER A 227 -17.49 -17.79 -19.29
C SER A 227 -17.89 -16.32 -19.15
N ASN A 228 -18.57 -15.75 -20.14
CA ASN A 228 -19.03 -14.36 -20.09
C ASN A 228 -20.03 -14.14 -18.95
N PHE A 229 -20.99 -15.05 -18.79
CA PHE A 229 -21.95 -14.99 -17.69
C PHE A 229 -21.26 -15.08 -16.32
N LEU A 230 -20.32 -16.02 -16.13
CA LEU A 230 -19.57 -16.16 -14.88
C LEU A 230 -18.73 -14.93 -14.58
N ALA A 231 -18.07 -14.35 -15.59
CA ALA A 231 -17.32 -13.11 -15.44
C ALA A 231 -18.23 -11.95 -15.01
N LEU A 232 -19.36 -11.75 -15.70
CA LEU A 232 -20.34 -10.71 -15.35
C LEU A 232 -20.96 -10.94 -13.98
N ALA A 233 -21.32 -12.18 -13.64
CA ALA A 233 -21.88 -12.54 -12.35
C ALA A 233 -20.89 -12.30 -11.21
N LEU A 234 -19.61 -12.63 -11.42
CA LEU A 234 -18.55 -12.37 -10.44
C LEU A 234 -18.31 -10.87 -10.28
N LEU A 235 -18.21 -10.11 -11.37
CA LEU A 235 -18.09 -8.64 -11.31
C LEU A 235 -19.30 -8.02 -10.59
N ALA A 236 -20.51 -8.48 -10.90
CA ALA A 236 -21.71 -8.03 -10.23
C ALA A 236 -21.69 -8.40 -8.74
N LEU A 237 -21.29 -9.61 -8.36
CA LEU A 237 -21.20 -10.03 -6.96
C LEU A 237 -20.16 -9.20 -6.19
N CYS A 238 -18.99 -8.98 -6.79
CA CYS A 238 -17.94 -8.10 -6.26
C CYS A 238 -18.40 -6.65 -6.16
N PHE A 239 -19.23 -6.14 -7.07
CA PHE A 239 -19.63 -4.74 -7.04
C PHE A 239 -20.85 -4.51 -6.14
N LEU A 240 -21.88 -5.34 -6.27
CA LEU A 240 -23.16 -5.20 -5.55
C LEU A 240 -23.00 -5.39 -4.04
N HIS A 241 -22.09 -6.26 -3.59
CA HIS A 241 -21.82 -6.42 -2.16
C HIS A 241 -21.17 -5.17 -1.55
N PHE A 242 -20.36 -4.45 -2.32
CA PHE A 242 -19.68 -3.24 -1.88
C PHE A 242 -20.49 -1.98 -2.14
N LEU A 243 -21.52 -2.01 -2.98
CA LEU A 243 -22.33 -0.84 -3.30
C LEU A 243 -22.93 -0.15 -2.05
N PRO A 244 -23.49 -0.88 -1.05
CA PRO A 244 -23.94 -0.26 0.20
C PRO A 244 -22.80 0.40 0.98
N LEU A 245 -21.60 -0.19 0.97
CA LEU A 245 -20.42 0.35 1.65
C LEU A 245 -19.91 1.61 0.97
N ILE A 246 -19.87 1.63 -0.37
CA ILE A 246 -19.51 2.82 -1.17
C ILE A 246 -20.53 3.94 -0.96
N ALA A 247 -21.81 3.59 -0.83
CA ALA A 247 -22.89 4.54 -0.59
C ALA A 247 -22.99 5.00 0.87
N THR A 248 -22.21 4.42 1.79
CA THR A 248 -22.27 4.79 3.22
C THR A 248 -21.80 6.24 3.38
N PRO A 249 -22.63 7.14 3.96
CA PRO A 249 -22.23 8.52 4.19
C PRO A 249 -20.98 8.56 5.06
N ALA A 250 -20.03 9.43 4.72
CA ALA A 250 -18.77 9.51 5.47
C ALA A 250 -18.97 9.89 6.96
N SER A 251 -20.08 10.54 7.30
CA SER A 251 -20.49 10.83 8.69
C SER A 251 -20.82 9.58 9.52
N GLU A 252 -21.22 8.50 8.85
CA GLU A 252 -21.57 7.20 9.46
C GLU A 252 -20.38 6.25 9.52
N ILE A 253 -19.34 6.49 8.73
CA ILE A 253 -18.08 5.74 8.81
C ILE A 253 -17.25 6.35 9.95
N GLU A 254 -17.01 5.59 11.01
CA GLU A 254 -16.40 6.09 12.26
C GLU A 254 -15.07 6.83 12.00
N GLU A 255 -14.08 6.17 11.39
CA GLU A 255 -12.77 6.77 11.13
C GLU A 255 -12.83 7.87 10.06
N ALA A 256 -13.68 7.71 9.03
CA ALA A 256 -13.81 8.74 8.01
C ALA A 256 -14.50 10.00 8.56
N SER A 257 -15.41 9.86 9.51
CA SER A 257 -16.09 10.99 10.15
C SER A 257 -15.13 11.80 11.01
N ASP A 258 -14.23 11.13 11.72
CA ASP A 258 -13.22 11.76 12.55
C ASP A 258 -12.12 12.43 11.70
N ALA A 259 -11.53 11.66 10.78
CA ALA A 259 -10.50 12.15 9.88
C ALA A 259 -10.99 13.32 9.02
N ARG A 260 -12.25 13.32 8.58
CA ARG A 260 -12.85 14.46 7.85
C ARG A 260 -13.06 15.67 8.73
N LEU A 261 -13.57 15.50 9.95
CA LEU A 261 -13.74 16.62 10.86
C LEU A 261 -12.38 17.30 11.14
N TYR A 262 -11.35 16.50 11.43
CA TYR A 262 -10.01 17.02 11.61
C TYR A 262 -9.44 17.64 10.33
N HIS A 263 -9.61 16.99 9.17
CA HIS A 263 -9.17 17.55 7.88
C HIS A 263 -9.81 18.92 7.60
N ASP A 264 -11.11 19.05 7.83
CA ASP A 264 -11.83 20.30 7.60
C ASP A 264 -11.35 21.39 8.56
N PHE A 265 -11.14 21.05 9.83
CA PHE A 265 -10.53 21.95 10.81
C PHE A 265 -9.12 22.40 10.41
N ALA A 266 -8.26 21.45 9.99
CA ALA A 266 -6.88 21.73 9.60
C ALA A 266 -6.81 22.59 8.34
N THR A 267 -7.65 22.31 7.34
CA THR A 267 -7.70 23.08 6.09
C THR A 267 -8.29 24.47 6.30
N GLU A 268 -9.34 24.61 7.12
CA GLU A 268 -9.90 25.91 7.50
C GLU A 268 -8.89 26.76 8.26
N PHE A 269 -8.20 26.19 9.25
CA PHE A 269 -7.16 26.88 10.00
C PHE A 269 -6.02 27.33 9.08
N ALA A 270 -5.44 26.42 8.30
CA ALA A 270 -4.29 26.73 7.45
C ALA A 270 -4.60 27.73 6.33
N SER A 271 -5.82 27.67 5.75
CA SER A 271 -6.24 28.61 4.70
C SER A 271 -6.43 30.03 5.21
N ARG A 272 -6.86 30.20 6.47
CA ARG A 272 -7.03 31.52 7.12
C ARG A 272 -5.74 32.04 7.76
N PHE A 273 -4.75 31.19 7.99
CA PHE A 273 -3.48 31.58 8.60
C PHE A 273 -2.59 32.32 7.58
N ASN A 274 -2.50 33.64 7.70
CA ASN A 274 -1.82 34.49 6.72
C ASN A 274 -0.30 34.54 6.87
N GLU A 275 0.23 34.18 8.03
CA GLU A 275 1.67 34.16 8.24
C GLU A 275 2.34 33.03 7.44
N SER A 276 3.56 33.28 6.97
CA SER A 276 4.38 32.27 6.29
C SER A 276 5.04 31.35 7.33
N CYS A 277 4.24 30.43 7.88
CA CYS A 277 4.69 29.46 8.87
C CYS A 277 4.96 28.08 8.27
N TYR A 278 5.87 27.36 8.90
CA TYR A 278 6.19 25.97 8.58
C TYR A 278 5.33 25.02 9.42
N PHE A 279 4.56 24.13 8.81
CA PHE A 279 3.67 23.21 9.53
C PHE A 279 4.34 21.87 9.79
N ILE A 280 4.35 21.42 11.04
CA ILE A 280 4.86 20.10 11.45
C ILE A 280 3.68 19.24 11.85
N SER A 281 3.47 18.14 11.12
CA SER A 281 2.28 17.29 11.27
C SER A 281 2.56 15.83 10.92
N HIS A 282 1.74 14.91 11.43
CA HIS A 282 1.65 13.54 10.92
C HIS A 282 1.16 13.50 9.46
N VAL A 283 0.30 14.44 9.06
CA VAL A 283 -0.33 14.48 7.72
C VAL A 283 0.10 15.76 6.99
N SER A 284 1.42 15.93 6.79
CA SER A 284 2.01 17.12 6.15
C SER A 284 1.50 17.40 4.73
N SER A 285 0.91 16.41 4.06
CA SER A 285 0.31 16.53 2.74
C SER A 285 -0.85 17.52 2.70
N ILE A 286 -1.66 17.64 3.76
CA ILE A 286 -2.77 18.61 3.85
C ILE A 286 -2.26 20.02 3.57
N TYR A 287 -1.18 20.41 4.25
CA TYR A 287 -0.57 21.74 4.12
C TYR A 287 0.13 21.93 2.79
N THR A 288 0.82 20.91 2.30
CA THR A 288 1.53 20.97 1.02
C THR A 288 0.56 21.20 -0.14
N VAL A 289 -0.61 20.56 -0.13
CA VAL A 289 -1.69 20.78 -1.12
C VAL A 289 -2.23 22.20 -1.04
N LEU A 290 -2.28 22.80 0.14
CA LEU A 290 -2.65 24.21 0.35
C LEU A 290 -1.53 25.20 0.04
N GLY A 291 -0.41 24.74 -0.53
CA GLY A 291 0.75 25.59 -0.85
C GLY A 291 1.51 26.09 0.38
N LYS A 292 1.28 25.50 1.56
CA LYS A 292 1.99 25.83 2.80
C LYS A 292 3.21 24.92 2.96
N PRO A 293 4.35 25.45 3.44
CA PRO A 293 5.52 24.64 3.68
C PRO A 293 5.29 23.73 4.89
N ALA A 294 5.63 22.45 4.77
CA ALA A 294 5.34 21.45 5.79
C ALA A 294 6.44 20.38 5.95
N MET A 295 6.45 19.74 7.11
CA MET A 295 7.39 18.67 7.49
C MET A 295 6.64 17.60 8.29
N GLN A 296 7.07 16.36 8.09
CA GLN A 296 6.56 15.22 8.85
C GLN A 296 7.01 15.29 10.31
N ILE A 297 6.11 15.00 11.24
CA ILE A 297 6.36 15.13 12.69
C ILE A 297 7.53 14.30 13.22
N TRP A 298 7.85 13.16 12.61
CA TRP A 298 8.94 12.27 13.06
C TRP A 298 10.33 12.89 12.92
N TYR A 299 10.45 14.01 12.19
CA TYR A 299 11.67 14.82 12.16
C TYR A 299 12.02 15.45 13.51
N VAL A 300 11.15 15.37 14.53
CA VAL A 300 11.50 15.72 15.92
C VAL A 300 12.71 14.96 16.48
N TYR A 301 13.07 13.83 15.87
CA TYR A 301 14.25 13.04 16.22
C TYR A 301 15.46 13.32 15.33
N ARG A 302 15.40 14.34 14.46
CA ARG A 302 16.33 14.55 13.35
C ARG A 302 16.87 15.98 13.37
N PRO A 303 18.16 16.19 13.07
CA PRO A 303 18.77 17.53 13.12
C PRO A 303 18.15 18.53 12.14
N GLU A 304 17.53 18.05 11.05
CA GLU A 304 16.84 18.87 10.05
C GLU A 304 15.67 19.69 10.65
N LEU A 305 15.12 19.28 11.80
CA LEU A 305 14.12 20.08 12.49
C LEU A 305 14.70 21.42 12.98
N GLU A 306 15.97 21.46 13.42
CA GLU A 306 16.60 22.67 13.93
C GLU A 306 16.71 23.76 12.84
N GLU A 307 16.92 23.36 11.59
CA GLU A 307 16.90 24.28 10.45
C GLU A 307 15.52 24.90 10.21
N VAL A 308 14.45 24.13 10.49
CA VAL A 308 13.07 24.62 10.40
C VAL A 308 12.72 25.51 11.58
N LEU A 309 13.17 25.16 12.79
CA LEU A 309 12.98 25.95 14.01
C LEU A 309 13.70 27.30 13.97
N GLY A 310 14.79 27.41 13.20
CA GLY A 310 15.45 28.69 12.91
C GLY A 310 14.61 29.66 12.05
N LYS A 311 13.43 29.25 11.55
CA LYS A 311 12.50 30.13 10.81
C LYS A 311 11.61 30.92 11.77
N SER A 312 11.10 32.05 11.29
CA SER A 312 10.33 33.01 12.11
C SER A 312 9.00 32.47 12.63
N CYS A 313 8.43 31.42 12.00
CA CYS A 313 7.19 30.82 12.47
C CYS A 313 7.11 29.34 12.14
N VAL A 314 6.90 28.52 13.18
CA VAL A 314 6.70 27.08 13.08
C VAL A 314 5.46 26.70 13.85
N ILE A 315 4.56 25.95 13.20
CA ILE A 315 3.30 25.48 13.76
C ILE A 315 3.39 23.98 13.95
N PHE A 316 3.16 23.53 15.18
CA PHE A 316 2.94 22.14 15.51
C PHE A 316 1.44 21.82 15.43
N ASP A 317 1.11 20.82 14.63
CA ASP A 317 -0.23 20.29 14.43
C ASP A 317 -0.41 19.01 15.28
N GLU A 318 -1.03 19.18 16.44
CA GLU A 318 -1.49 18.09 17.31
C GLU A 318 -2.81 17.53 16.77
N GLY A 319 -2.70 16.84 15.64
CA GLY A 319 -3.83 16.35 14.87
C GLY A 319 -4.33 14.96 15.24
N GLU A 320 -5.13 14.37 14.35
CA GLU A 320 -5.76 13.05 14.49
C GLU A 320 -4.84 11.98 15.09
N TRP A 321 -3.65 11.81 14.50
CA TRP A 321 -2.69 10.78 14.91
C TRP A 321 -2.06 11.02 16.29
N CYS A 322 -2.05 12.27 16.78
CA CYS A 322 -1.64 12.57 18.15
C CYS A 322 -2.74 12.25 19.17
N ALA A 323 -4.00 12.31 18.76
CA ALA A 323 -5.15 12.02 19.62
C ALA A 323 -5.42 10.51 19.78
N ILE A 324 -4.90 9.67 18.88
CA ILE A 324 -4.93 8.22 19.05
C ILE A 324 -3.96 7.86 20.18
N LYS A 325 -4.51 7.49 21.35
CA LYS A 325 -3.79 7.16 22.60
C LYS A 325 -3.01 5.84 22.52
N VAL A 326 -2.21 5.65 21.47
CA VAL A 326 -1.33 4.51 21.27
C VAL A 326 0.13 4.91 21.51
N ARG A 327 1.01 3.96 21.81
CA ARG A 327 2.40 4.22 22.20
C ARG A 327 3.21 4.86 21.05
N GLU A 328 2.72 4.72 19.82
CA GLU A 328 3.29 5.17 18.55
C GLU A 328 3.08 6.67 18.26
N SER A 329 2.23 7.39 19.00
CA SER A 329 2.16 8.87 18.98
C SER A 329 3.25 9.52 19.85
N GLY A 330 4.31 8.77 20.18
CA GLY A 330 5.48 9.25 20.94
C GLY A 330 6.11 10.52 20.36
N SER A 331 6.11 10.69 19.04
CA SER A 331 6.60 11.92 18.39
C SER A 331 5.82 13.17 18.84
N CYS A 332 4.51 13.07 19.01
CA CYS A 332 3.67 14.17 19.49
C CYS A 332 4.03 14.58 20.91
N LEU A 333 4.40 13.61 21.75
CA LEU A 333 4.78 13.86 23.15
C LEU A 333 6.14 14.54 23.28
N GLU A 334 6.98 14.53 22.26
CA GLU A 334 8.29 15.18 22.30
C GLU A 334 8.19 16.70 22.16
N PHE A 335 7.21 17.21 21.42
CA PHE A 335 7.03 18.66 21.23
C PHE A 335 6.80 19.42 22.52
N PRO A 336 5.80 19.08 23.37
CA PRO A 336 5.58 19.79 24.64
C PRO A 336 6.70 19.54 25.67
N LYS A 337 7.50 18.48 25.52
CA LYS A 337 8.66 18.23 26.40
C LYS A 337 9.87 19.10 26.05
N ARG A 338 10.08 19.37 24.77
CA ARG A 338 11.29 20.02 24.26
C ARG A 338 11.10 21.50 23.97
N TYR A 339 9.88 21.91 23.64
CA TYR A 339 9.61 23.26 23.18
C TYR A 339 8.45 23.90 23.94
N LYS A 340 8.49 25.22 24.03
CA LYS A 340 7.37 26.01 24.56
C LYS A 340 6.32 26.15 23.45
N LEU A 341 5.08 25.78 23.78
CA LEU A 341 3.96 25.77 22.83
C LEU A 341 2.95 26.86 23.20
N GLU A 342 2.58 27.69 22.23
CA GLU A 342 1.51 28.69 22.34
C GLU A 342 0.30 28.19 21.56
N LEU A 343 -0.86 28.03 22.21
CA LEU A 343 -2.07 27.53 21.57
C LEU A 343 -2.65 28.58 20.59
N LEU A 344 -2.83 28.18 19.34
CA LEU A 344 -3.42 29.01 18.28
C LEU A 344 -4.88 28.66 18.02
N ALA A 345 -5.21 27.38 17.98
CA ALA A 345 -6.56 26.89 17.75
C ALA A 345 -6.76 25.52 18.40
N ARG A 346 -8.00 25.22 18.78
CA ARG A 346 -8.39 23.93 19.35
C ARG A 346 -9.78 23.54 18.87
N LEU A 347 -9.95 22.25 18.58
CA LEU A 347 -11.23 21.62 18.27
C LEU A 347 -11.43 20.41 19.19
N GLU A 348 -12.57 20.34 19.86
CA GLU A 348 -12.97 19.18 20.65
C GLU A 348 -13.95 18.32 19.86
N ASN A 349 -13.55 17.11 19.51
CA ASN A 349 -14.40 16.12 18.89
C ASN A 349 -15.11 15.29 19.95
N THR A 350 -16.29 15.76 20.38
CA THR A 350 -17.10 15.11 21.43
C THR A 350 -17.58 13.71 21.03
N LYS A 351 -17.80 13.46 19.73
CA LYS A 351 -18.24 12.14 19.23
C LYS A 351 -17.19 11.06 19.47
N HIS A 352 -15.92 11.40 19.30
CA HIS A 352 -14.79 10.45 19.41
C HIS A 352 -13.93 10.66 20.66
N ASN A 353 -14.31 11.60 21.52
CA ASN A 353 -13.58 11.98 22.74
C ASN A 353 -12.11 12.32 22.47
N LYS A 354 -11.87 13.12 21.43
CA LYS A 354 -10.54 13.56 20.97
C LYS A 354 -10.46 15.08 20.93
N VAL A 355 -9.24 15.59 21.00
CA VAL A 355 -8.94 17.02 20.93
C VAL A 355 -7.84 17.24 19.91
N TYR A 356 -8.06 18.16 18.98
CA TYR A 356 -7.10 18.58 17.99
C TYR A 356 -6.66 20.00 18.29
N SER A 357 -5.36 20.28 18.18
CA SER A 357 -4.84 21.60 18.52
C SER A 357 -3.73 22.02 17.55
N PHE A 358 -3.68 23.32 17.28
CA PHE A 358 -2.55 23.96 16.61
C PHE A 358 -1.78 24.78 17.63
N TYR A 359 -0.46 24.59 17.67
CA TYR A 359 0.42 25.37 18.52
C TYR A 359 1.48 26.08 17.69
N ARG A 360 1.81 27.31 18.05
CA ARG A 360 3.07 27.94 17.64
C ARG A 360 4.19 27.42 18.53
N ILE A 361 5.28 27.00 17.92
CA ILE A 361 6.51 26.69 18.64
C ILE A 361 7.23 28.01 18.92
N VAL A 362 7.47 28.28 20.20
CA VAL A 362 8.22 29.46 20.67
C VAL A 362 9.64 29.01 20.95
N THR A 363 10.57 29.42 20.09
CA THR A 363 12.01 29.15 20.20
C THR A 363 12.73 30.18 21.07
#